data_AF-A0A9P8MI43-F1
#
_entry.id   AF-A0A9P8MI43-F1
#
_cell.length_a   1.000
_cell.length_b   1.000
_cell.length_c   1.000
_cell.angle_alpha   90.00
_cell.angle_beta   90.00
_cell.angle_gamma   90.00
#
_symmetry.space_group_name_H-M   'P 1'
#
loop_
_entity.id
_entity.type
_entity.pdbx_description
1 polymer ?
#
loop_
_entity_poly.entity_id
_entity_poly.type
_entity_poly.pdbx_seq_one_letter_code
_entity_poly.pdbx_strand_id
1 'polypeptide(L)'
;MSGGKETTSYYVLMLKFIGDYHEENKKPNPDKEKLAELKESIQFTVDAELKKLGELQAGAQEALTGLGAFERVCEQHGLAVETNANSLEAQLKKEGNDIETMKTKIEEARAEIDDLQGQIDGKNQAINDAPKYMWIITSWPIGTAIGTGIVVEAKKAIKRLKEAMEKVKKVLDDYESKMKTASRLETNLKFISKQVKDLGTEIGPAIKTLQKLQGAWKSMETDLSAIKDLIEFDTDNIPPMLITRPQLQGIVDEWNELKDYASNYIENAYISDEPKSVSIAEYIAELEDAIMRIEAMEKGQ
;
A
#
# COMPACT_ATOMS: atom_id res chain seq x y z
N MET A 1 19.53 -11.14 -12.19
CA MET A 1 19.01 -10.43 -11.01
C MET A 1 19.68 -9.07 -11.00
N SER A 2 18.91 -8.01 -10.81
CA SER A 2 19.40 -6.64 -10.91
C SER A 2 20.33 -6.24 -9.73
N GLY A 3 20.10 -6.80 -8.54
CA GLY A 3 20.96 -6.66 -7.35
C GLY A 3 21.91 -7.83 -7.06
N GLY A 4 22.31 -7.99 -5.80
CA GLY A 4 23.21 -9.04 -5.31
C GLY A 4 24.64 -8.52 -5.09
N LYS A 5 25.61 -9.10 -5.79
CA LYS A 5 27.01 -8.64 -5.82
C LYS A 5 27.32 -8.03 -7.19
N GLU A 6 28.37 -7.21 -7.27
CA GLU A 6 28.91 -6.67 -8.53
C GLU A 6 29.17 -7.78 -9.58
N THR A 7 29.50 -8.99 -9.16
CA THR A 7 29.79 -10.13 -10.03
C THR A 7 28.55 -10.92 -10.48
N THR A 8 27.38 -10.63 -9.92
CA THR A 8 26.13 -11.37 -10.19
C THR A 8 24.98 -10.48 -10.65
N SER A 9 25.11 -9.16 -10.52
CA SER A 9 24.13 -8.20 -11.00
C SER A 9 24.12 -8.17 -12.52
N TYR A 10 22.95 -8.36 -13.13
CA TYR A 10 22.81 -8.34 -14.58
C TYR A 10 23.10 -6.95 -15.18
N TYR A 11 22.72 -5.87 -14.49
CA TYR A 11 23.07 -4.51 -14.92
C TYR A 11 24.59 -4.30 -14.94
N VAL A 12 25.29 -4.73 -13.88
CA VAL A 12 26.75 -4.57 -13.82
C VAL A 12 27.45 -5.46 -14.84
N LEU A 13 27.01 -6.71 -15.00
CA LEU A 13 27.57 -7.62 -15.98
C LEU A 13 27.38 -7.09 -17.41
N MET A 14 26.17 -6.63 -17.74
CA MET A 14 25.87 -6.00 -19.03
C MET A 14 26.79 -4.81 -19.31
N LEU A 15 26.93 -3.88 -18.37
CA LEU A 15 27.79 -2.70 -18.52
C LEU A 15 29.27 -3.08 -18.71
N LYS A 16 29.75 -4.10 -17.98
CA LYS A 16 31.11 -4.63 -18.15
C LYS A 16 31.30 -5.25 -19.53
N PHE A 17 30.36 -6.07 -19.99
CA PHE A 17 30.43 -6.67 -21.33
C PHE A 17 30.43 -5.62 -22.43
N ILE A 18 29.66 -4.53 -22.28
CA ILE A 18 29.69 -3.39 -23.21
C ILE A 18 31.07 -2.74 -23.23
N GLY A 19 31.67 -2.50 -22.05
CA GLY A 19 33.03 -1.98 -21.94
C GLY A 19 34.08 -2.90 -22.58
N ASP A 20 34.04 -4.19 -22.27
CA ASP A 20 34.94 -5.20 -22.83
C ASP A 20 34.78 -5.33 -24.36
N TYR A 21 33.55 -5.18 -24.87
CA TYR A 21 33.27 -5.16 -26.30
C TYR A 21 33.92 -3.95 -26.96
N HIS A 22 33.74 -2.76 -26.39
CA HIS A 22 34.36 -1.54 -26.90
C HIS A 22 35.89 -1.68 -26.98
N GLU A 23 36.53 -2.12 -25.90
CA GLU A 23 37.98 -2.28 -25.83
C GLU A 23 38.49 -3.33 -26.81
N GLU A 24 37.78 -4.46 -26.97
CA GLU A 24 38.14 -5.48 -27.95
C GLU A 24 38.01 -4.96 -29.39
N ASN A 25 36.91 -4.25 -29.69
CA ASN A 25 36.63 -3.74 -31.03
C ASN A 25 37.60 -2.63 -31.48
N LYS A 26 38.21 -1.90 -30.53
CA LYS A 26 39.20 -0.85 -30.83
C LYS A 26 40.63 -1.36 -30.99
N LYS A 27 40.90 -2.65 -30.81
CA LYS A 27 42.25 -3.21 -31.03
C LYS A 27 42.64 -3.15 -32.51
N PRO A 28 43.95 -3.08 -32.82
CA PRO A 28 44.43 -3.15 -34.22
C PRO A 28 44.07 -4.46 -34.95
N ASN A 29 43.90 -5.55 -34.20
CA ASN A 29 43.42 -6.84 -34.70
C ASN A 29 42.42 -7.43 -33.69
N PRO A 30 41.14 -7.03 -33.76
CA PRO A 30 40.11 -7.49 -32.83
C PRO A 30 39.90 -9.00 -32.92
N ASP A 31 39.70 -9.65 -31.78
CA ASP A 31 39.29 -11.04 -31.71
C ASP A 31 37.79 -11.18 -32.04
N LYS A 32 37.50 -11.74 -33.22
CA LYS A 32 36.12 -11.91 -33.71
C LYS A 32 35.31 -12.90 -32.90
N GLU A 33 35.92 -13.95 -32.36
CA GLU A 33 35.22 -14.94 -31.53
C GLU A 33 34.83 -14.31 -30.20
N LYS A 34 35.76 -13.56 -29.59
CA LYS A 34 35.48 -12.82 -28.37
C LYS A 34 34.42 -11.73 -28.55
N LEU A 35 34.43 -11.00 -29.67
CA LEU A 35 33.38 -10.02 -29.98
C LEU A 35 32.00 -10.69 -30.12
N ALA A 36 31.94 -11.88 -30.73
CA ALA A 36 30.69 -12.64 -30.84
C ALA A 36 30.19 -13.11 -29.46
N GLU A 37 31.09 -13.62 -28.61
CA GLU A 37 30.78 -14.05 -27.24
C GLU A 37 30.26 -12.88 -26.37
N LEU A 38 30.93 -11.72 -26.45
CA LEU A 38 30.52 -10.51 -25.73
C LEU A 38 29.16 -10.01 -26.22
N LYS A 39 28.92 -10.01 -27.54
CA LYS A 39 27.61 -9.68 -28.12
C LYS A 39 26.51 -10.57 -27.58
N GLU A 40 26.71 -11.90 -27.62
CA GLU A 40 25.73 -12.87 -27.11
C GLU A 40 25.48 -12.68 -25.61
N SER A 41 26.53 -12.41 -24.82
CA SER A 41 26.42 -12.14 -23.38
C SER A 41 25.64 -10.87 -23.06
N ILE A 42 25.83 -9.79 -23.84
CA ILE A 42 25.04 -8.56 -23.70
C ILE A 42 23.57 -8.84 -24.07
N GLN A 43 23.31 -9.49 -25.21
CA GLN A 43 21.95 -9.81 -25.63
C GLN A 43 21.22 -10.68 -24.59
N PHE A 44 21.89 -11.71 -24.07
CA PHE A 44 21.32 -12.58 -23.04
C PHE A 44 20.95 -11.81 -21.77
N THR A 45 21.84 -10.95 -21.27
CA THR A 45 21.59 -10.17 -20.05
C THR A 45 20.48 -9.13 -20.24
N VAL A 46 20.47 -8.44 -21.39
CA VAL A 46 19.41 -7.47 -21.75
C VAL A 46 18.05 -8.17 -21.87
N ASP A 47 17.96 -9.28 -22.60
CA ASP A 47 16.70 -10.00 -22.81
C ASP A 47 16.12 -10.55 -21.49
N ALA A 48 16.99 -11.02 -20.59
CA ALA A 48 16.58 -11.48 -19.27
C ALA A 48 15.97 -10.35 -18.42
N GLU A 49 16.57 -9.16 -18.43
CA GLU A 49 16.05 -7.99 -17.70
C GLU A 49 14.78 -7.42 -18.37
N LEU A 50 14.73 -7.33 -19.70
CA LEU A 50 13.52 -6.92 -20.45
C LEU A 50 12.32 -7.82 -20.14
N LYS A 51 12.53 -9.14 -20.08
CA LYS A 51 11.48 -10.09 -19.68
C LYS A 51 10.95 -9.79 -18.27
N LYS A 52 11.84 -9.52 -17.32
CA LYS A 52 11.47 -9.20 -15.93
C LYS A 52 10.73 -7.87 -15.80
N LEU A 53 11.17 -6.86 -16.55
CA LEU A 53 10.45 -5.58 -16.64
C LEU A 53 9.04 -5.77 -17.23
N GLY A 54 8.87 -6.62 -18.23
CA GLY A 54 7.56 -6.98 -18.77
C GLY A 54 6.63 -7.58 -17.72
N GLU A 55 7.15 -8.51 -16.89
CA GLU A 55 6.39 -9.10 -15.76
C GLU A 55 5.99 -8.03 -14.73
N LEU A 56 6.91 -7.12 -14.36
CA LEU A 56 6.64 -6.03 -13.43
C LEU A 56 5.62 -5.02 -13.95
N GLN A 57 5.71 -4.65 -15.23
CA GLN A 57 4.76 -3.75 -15.88
C GLN A 57 3.36 -4.39 -15.97
N ALA A 58 3.28 -5.69 -16.29
CA ALA A 58 2.01 -6.41 -16.31
C ALA A 58 1.34 -6.42 -14.93
N GLY A 59 2.09 -6.72 -13.87
CA GLY A 59 1.58 -6.68 -12.49
C GLY A 59 1.13 -5.29 -12.06
N ALA A 60 1.89 -4.24 -12.40
CA ALA A 60 1.50 -2.85 -12.13
C ALA A 60 0.20 -2.48 -12.87
N GLN A 61 0.06 -2.91 -14.12
CA GLN A 61 -1.15 -2.65 -14.93
C GLN A 61 -2.37 -3.40 -14.39
N GLU A 62 -2.20 -4.63 -13.93
CA GLU A 62 -3.25 -5.40 -13.27
C GLU A 62 -3.72 -4.70 -11.99
N ALA A 63 -2.80 -4.27 -11.13
CA ALA A 63 -3.12 -3.52 -9.92
C ALA A 63 -3.83 -2.20 -10.21
N LEU A 64 -3.37 -1.43 -11.21
CA LEU A 64 -4.04 -0.20 -11.65
C LEU A 64 -5.46 -0.46 -12.13
N THR A 65 -5.66 -1.53 -12.90
CA THR A 65 -6.98 -1.91 -13.42
C THR A 65 -7.91 -2.32 -12.28
N GLY A 66 -7.40 -3.12 -11.33
CA GLY A 66 -8.12 -3.54 -10.13
C GLY A 66 -8.54 -2.35 -9.27
N LEU A 67 -7.61 -1.44 -8.98
CA LEU A 67 -7.90 -0.23 -8.20
C LEU A 67 -8.90 0.68 -8.90
N GLY A 68 -8.77 0.92 -10.21
CA GLY A 68 -9.74 1.73 -10.95
C GLY A 68 -11.12 1.07 -11.10
N ALA A 69 -11.20 -0.26 -11.05
CA ALA A 69 -12.49 -0.95 -10.95
C ALA A 69 -13.09 -0.83 -9.54
N PHE A 70 -12.25 -0.98 -8.51
CA PHE A 70 -12.65 -0.87 -7.12
C PHE A 70 -13.11 0.55 -6.77
N GLU A 71 -12.41 1.59 -7.23
CA GLU A 71 -12.79 3.00 -7.08
C GLU A 71 -14.20 3.26 -7.59
N ARG A 72 -14.52 2.79 -8.80
CA ARG A 72 -15.87 2.92 -9.39
C ARG A 72 -16.94 2.21 -8.56
N VAL A 73 -16.62 1.05 -8.01
CA VAL A 73 -17.54 0.31 -7.12
C VAL A 73 -17.76 1.09 -5.82
N CYS A 74 -16.70 1.65 -5.24
CA CYS A 74 -16.79 2.53 -4.07
C CYS A 74 -17.65 3.76 -4.37
N GLU A 75 -17.42 4.47 -5.48
CA GLU A 75 -18.24 5.63 -5.86
C GLU A 75 -19.73 5.27 -6.00
N GLN A 76 -20.04 4.17 -6.70
CA GLN A 76 -21.42 3.72 -6.90
C GLN A 76 -22.11 3.35 -5.58
N HIS A 77 -21.45 2.56 -4.73
CA HIS A 77 -21.99 2.19 -3.43
C HIS A 77 -22.07 3.38 -2.48
N GLY A 78 -21.10 4.30 -2.52
CA GLY A 78 -21.10 5.52 -1.72
C GLY A 78 -22.34 6.39 -2.01
N LEU A 79 -22.66 6.59 -3.30
CA LEU A 79 -23.86 7.30 -3.73
C LEU A 79 -25.15 6.60 -3.32
N ALA A 80 -25.21 5.27 -3.44
CA ALA A 80 -26.38 4.50 -3.05
C ALA A 80 -26.63 4.55 -1.54
N VAL A 81 -25.58 4.41 -0.73
CA VAL A 81 -25.65 4.52 0.73
C VAL A 81 -26.06 5.93 1.15
N GLU A 82 -25.49 6.96 0.54
CA GLU A 82 -25.86 8.36 0.81
C GLU A 82 -27.34 8.64 0.46
N THR A 83 -27.81 8.15 -0.67
CA THR A 83 -29.22 8.28 -1.09
C THR A 83 -30.16 7.59 -0.10
N ASN A 84 -29.83 6.36 0.32
CA ASN A 84 -30.63 5.62 1.29
C ASN A 84 -30.62 6.28 2.67
N ALA A 85 -29.46 6.81 3.11
CA ALA A 85 -29.34 7.55 4.36
C ALA A 85 -30.24 8.80 4.36
N ASN A 86 -30.20 9.59 3.28
CA ASN A 86 -31.03 10.78 3.13
C ASN A 86 -32.53 10.45 3.12
N SER A 87 -32.93 9.36 2.46
CA SER A 87 -34.32 8.89 2.45
C SER A 87 -34.78 8.45 3.84
N LEU A 88 -33.96 7.69 4.56
CA LEU A 88 -34.27 7.24 5.93
C LEU A 88 -34.38 8.44 6.89
N GLU A 89 -33.46 9.40 6.78
CA GLU A 89 -33.50 10.64 7.57
C GLU A 89 -34.82 11.38 7.35
N ALA A 90 -35.26 11.52 6.10
CA ALA A 90 -36.51 12.19 5.77
C ALA A 90 -37.74 11.47 6.34
N GLN A 91 -37.73 10.13 6.40
CA GLN A 91 -38.81 9.35 7.01
C GLN A 91 -38.84 9.53 8.53
N LEU A 92 -37.68 9.47 9.18
CA LEU A 92 -37.57 9.63 10.62
C LEU A 92 -37.96 11.04 11.09
N LYS A 93 -37.62 12.09 10.32
CA LYS A 93 -38.10 13.46 10.57
C LYS A 93 -39.62 13.56 10.48
N LYS A 94 -40.25 12.88 9.51
CA LYS A 94 -41.73 12.84 9.37
C LYS A 94 -42.41 12.14 10.55
N GLU A 95 -41.74 11.16 11.15
CA GLU A 95 -42.24 10.44 12.33
C GLU A 95 -42.07 11.23 13.65
N GLY A 96 -41.53 12.46 13.60
CA GLY A 96 -41.41 13.35 14.76
C GLY A 96 -40.19 13.08 15.64
N ASN A 97 -39.19 12.38 15.13
CA ASN A 97 -38.00 12.00 15.88
C ASN A 97 -36.97 13.13 15.97
N ASP A 98 -36.28 13.25 17.11
CA ASP A 98 -35.16 14.19 17.31
C ASP A 98 -33.87 13.63 16.68
N ILE A 99 -33.79 13.78 15.36
CA ILE A 99 -32.62 13.38 14.56
C ILE A 99 -31.40 14.26 14.82
N GLU A 100 -31.58 15.55 15.10
CA GLU A 100 -30.44 16.49 15.19
C GLU A 100 -29.60 16.23 16.44
N THR A 101 -30.23 15.90 17.58
CA THR A 101 -29.50 15.49 18.79
C THR A 101 -28.73 14.20 18.56
N MET A 102 -29.28 13.24 17.81
CA MET A 102 -28.57 12.00 17.46
C MET A 102 -27.37 12.27 16.56
N LYS A 103 -27.57 13.06 15.50
CA LYS A 103 -26.50 13.43 14.57
C LYS A 103 -25.32 14.05 15.30
N THR A 104 -25.60 15.00 16.18
CA THR A 104 -24.56 15.70 16.95
C THR A 104 -23.72 14.71 17.76
N LYS A 105 -24.35 13.80 18.51
CA LYS A 105 -23.62 12.82 19.33
C LYS A 105 -22.85 11.78 18.51
N ILE A 106 -23.38 11.39 17.35
CA ILE A 106 -22.70 10.48 16.42
C ILE A 106 -21.51 11.18 15.76
N GLU A 107 -21.66 12.45 15.37
CA GLU A 107 -20.59 13.26 14.79
C GLU A 107 -19.48 13.54 15.80
N GLU A 108 -19.81 13.82 17.07
CA GLU A 108 -18.84 13.95 18.15
C GLU A 108 -18.05 12.65 18.38
N ALA A 109 -18.75 11.53 18.54
CA ALA A 109 -18.08 10.23 18.69
C ALA A 109 -17.21 9.91 17.48
N ARG A 110 -17.67 10.25 16.27
CA ARG A 110 -16.92 10.04 15.04
C ARG A 110 -15.70 10.95 14.93
N ALA A 111 -15.80 12.22 15.31
CA ALA A 111 -14.66 13.13 15.32
C ALA A 111 -13.58 12.65 16.32
N GLU A 112 -13.99 12.13 17.48
CA GLU A 112 -13.07 11.47 18.42
C GLU A 112 -12.38 10.27 17.76
N ILE A 113 -13.12 9.45 17.00
CA ILE A 113 -12.55 8.29 16.31
C ILE A 113 -11.58 8.69 15.19
N ASP A 114 -11.95 9.66 14.35
CA ASP A 114 -11.11 10.15 13.25
C ASP A 114 -9.79 10.76 13.77
N ASP A 115 -9.85 11.55 14.85
CA ASP A 115 -8.66 12.12 15.53
C ASP A 115 -7.73 11.01 16.05
N LEU A 116 -8.29 10.00 16.70
CA LEU A 116 -7.52 8.88 17.23
C LEU A 116 -6.87 8.05 16.11
N GLN A 117 -7.61 7.79 15.03
CA GLN A 117 -7.09 7.08 13.87
C GLN A 117 -5.95 7.88 13.21
N GLY A 118 -6.13 9.18 13.01
CA GLY A 118 -5.07 10.05 12.49
C GLY A 118 -3.82 10.10 13.36
N GLN A 119 -3.95 10.03 14.69
CA GLN A 119 -2.81 9.95 15.60
C GLN A 119 -2.07 8.60 15.51
N ILE A 120 -2.79 7.50 15.32
CA ILE A 120 -2.20 6.18 15.11
C ILE A 120 -1.49 6.14 13.77
N ASP A 121 -2.16 6.56 12.69
CA ASP A 121 -1.63 6.54 11.33
C ASP A 121 -0.43 7.49 11.15
N GLY A 122 -0.50 8.70 11.71
CA GLY A 122 0.63 9.64 11.68
C GLY A 122 1.86 9.12 12.44
N LYS A 123 1.66 8.35 13.51
CA LYS A 123 2.78 7.70 14.23
C LYS A 123 3.30 6.48 13.52
N ASN A 124 2.42 5.69 12.89
CA ASN A 124 2.80 4.60 12.00
C ASN A 124 3.69 5.12 10.86
N GLN A 125 3.36 6.28 10.26
CA GLN A 125 4.20 6.94 9.24
C GLN A 125 5.58 7.38 9.76
N ALA A 126 5.69 7.72 11.05
CA ALA A 126 6.95 8.13 11.67
C ALA A 126 7.87 6.93 12.00
N ILE A 127 7.36 5.70 11.93
CA ILE A 127 8.15 4.48 12.08
C ILE A 127 8.78 4.19 10.71
N ASN A 128 10.06 4.52 10.56
CA ASN A 128 10.83 4.27 9.33
C ASN A 128 11.16 2.79 9.10
N ASP A 129 10.90 1.92 10.08
CA ASP A 129 11.06 0.47 9.95
C ASP A 129 9.76 -0.13 9.36
N ALA A 130 9.83 -0.56 8.10
CA ALA A 130 8.74 -1.29 7.46
C ALA A 130 8.33 -2.55 8.28
N PRO A 131 7.07 -3.01 8.16
CA PRO A 131 6.00 -2.78 9.10
C PRO A 131 5.84 -3.93 10.10
N LYS A 132 6.22 -3.74 11.36
CA LYS A 132 5.67 -4.57 12.44
C LYS A 132 4.31 -4.02 12.84
N TYR A 133 3.33 -4.08 11.93
CA TYR A 133 1.96 -3.73 12.25
C TYR A 133 1.24 -4.96 12.80
N MET A 134 0.65 -4.81 13.97
CA MET A 134 -0.34 -5.75 14.46
C MET A 134 -1.72 -5.20 14.11
N TRP A 135 -2.50 -5.98 13.36
CA TRP A 135 -3.90 -5.67 13.13
C TRP A 135 -4.71 -6.18 14.32
N ILE A 136 -5.17 -5.26 15.16
CA ILE A 136 -5.75 -5.66 16.46
C ILE A 136 -7.27 -5.85 16.35
N ILE A 137 -7.93 -5.21 15.38
CA ILE A 137 -9.39 -5.06 15.34
C ILE A 137 -9.88 -5.29 13.90
N THR A 138 -10.68 -6.34 13.65
CA THR A 138 -11.10 -6.75 12.29
C THR A 138 -12.58 -6.56 11.99
N SER A 139 -13.42 -6.34 13.01
CA SER A 139 -14.86 -6.55 12.85
C SER A 139 -15.71 -5.29 12.67
N TRP A 140 -15.15 -4.11 12.89
CA TRP A 140 -15.79 -2.86 12.49
C TRP A 140 -15.01 -2.29 11.33
N PRO A 141 -15.63 -1.50 10.44
CA PRO A 141 -14.94 -0.98 9.26
C PRO A 141 -13.81 0.03 9.55
N ILE A 142 -13.46 0.22 10.82
CA ILE A 142 -12.21 0.84 11.28
C ILE A 142 -11.37 -0.28 11.87
N GLY A 143 -10.53 -0.87 11.04
CA GLY A 143 -9.47 -1.71 11.53
C GLY A 143 -8.24 -0.86 11.82
N THR A 144 -7.58 -1.15 12.94
CA THR A 144 -6.45 -0.37 13.41
C THR A 144 -5.18 -1.19 13.31
N ALA A 145 -4.28 -0.79 12.40
CA ALA A 145 -2.89 -1.22 12.38
C ALA A 145 -2.10 -0.47 13.44
N ILE A 146 -1.40 -1.19 14.32
CA ILE A 146 -0.56 -0.59 15.36
C ILE A 146 0.86 -1.07 15.19
N GLY A 147 1.79 -0.13 15.03
CA GLY A 147 3.22 -0.45 15.05
C GLY A 147 3.63 -1.04 16.40
N THR A 148 4.39 -2.13 16.41
CA THR A 148 4.87 -2.77 17.67
C THR A 148 5.77 -1.84 18.51
N GLY A 149 6.27 -0.73 17.95
CA GLY A 149 7.05 0.28 18.67
C GLY A 149 6.24 1.36 19.38
N ILE A 150 4.92 1.45 19.17
CA ILE A 150 4.04 2.51 19.71
C ILE A 150 2.89 1.94 20.56
N VAL A 151 3.09 0.75 21.13
CA VAL A 151 2.07 -0.06 21.80
C VAL A 151 1.38 0.68 22.95
N VAL A 152 2.11 1.51 23.72
CA VAL A 152 1.56 2.27 24.86
C VAL A 152 0.61 3.37 24.41
N GLU A 153 0.97 4.12 23.37
CA GLU A 153 0.14 5.18 22.81
C GLU A 153 -1.06 4.61 22.05
N ALA A 154 -0.86 3.50 21.36
CA ALA A 154 -1.93 2.75 20.72
C ALA A 154 -2.94 2.24 21.75
N LYS A 155 -2.50 1.73 22.91
CA LYS A 155 -3.38 1.34 24.02
C LYS A 155 -4.25 2.51 24.50
N LYS A 156 -3.66 3.70 24.65
CA LYS A 156 -4.41 4.92 25.01
C LYS A 156 -5.46 5.25 23.96
N ALA A 157 -5.11 5.14 22.68
CA ALA A 157 -6.04 5.41 21.59
C ALA A 157 -7.18 4.38 21.52
N ILE A 158 -6.89 3.07 21.65
CA ILE A 158 -7.90 2.00 21.72
C ILE A 158 -8.84 2.21 22.92
N LYS A 159 -8.30 2.63 24.07
CA LYS A 159 -9.13 2.91 25.25
C LYS A 159 -10.08 4.09 25.00
N ARG A 160 -9.61 5.17 24.38
CA ARG A 160 -10.46 6.32 24.02
C ARG A 160 -11.50 5.94 22.96
N LEU A 161 -11.14 5.08 22.01
CA LEU A 161 -12.06 4.49 21.03
C LEU A 161 -13.16 3.66 21.71
N LYS A 162 -12.80 2.83 22.69
CA LYS A 162 -13.75 2.08 23.52
C LYS A 162 -14.72 3.03 24.23
N GLU A 163 -14.20 4.06 24.90
CA GLU A 163 -15.01 5.06 25.60
C GLU A 163 -15.98 5.79 24.66
N ALA A 164 -15.54 6.16 23.45
CA ALA A 164 -16.39 6.76 22.42
C ALA A 164 -17.52 5.81 21.98
N MET A 165 -17.20 4.53 21.74
CA MET A 165 -18.20 3.52 21.36
C MET A 165 -19.20 3.22 22.48
N GLU A 166 -18.78 3.26 23.74
CA GLU A 166 -19.66 3.14 24.89
C GLU A 166 -20.65 4.32 24.99
N LYS A 167 -20.20 5.55 24.68
CA LYS A 167 -21.10 6.72 24.58
C LYS A 167 -22.15 6.50 23.48
N VAL A 168 -21.73 6.05 22.29
CA VAL A 168 -22.65 5.73 21.17
C VAL A 168 -23.65 4.66 21.58
N LYS A 169 -23.19 3.57 22.22
CA LYS A 169 -24.07 2.50 22.72
C LYS A 169 -25.12 3.04 23.69
N LYS A 170 -24.72 3.90 24.63
CA LYS A 170 -25.64 4.50 25.61
C LYS A 170 -26.69 5.36 24.93
N VAL A 171 -26.28 6.21 23.98
CA VAL A 171 -27.21 7.04 23.20
C VAL A 171 -28.24 6.17 22.47
N LEU A 172 -27.82 5.06 21.87
CA LEU A 172 -28.73 4.14 21.19
C LEU A 172 -29.62 3.36 22.17
N ASP A 173 -29.17 3.12 23.39
CA ASP A 173 -29.94 2.42 24.41
C ASP A 173 -31.04 3.29 25.03
N ASP A 174 -30.87 4.62 25.05
CA ASP A 174 -31.83 5.59 25.56
C ASP A 174 -33.07 5.81 24.64
N TYR A 175 -33.07 5.26 23.42
CA TYR A 175 -34.19 5.38 22.47
C TYR A 175 -35.22 4.23 22.57
N GLU A 176 -36.51 4.54 22.36
CA GLU A 176 -37.59 3.54 22.23
C GLU A 176 -37.28 2.54 21.10
N SER A 177 -37.77 1.29 21.21
CA SER A 177 -37.38 0.17 20.35
C SER A 177 -37.43 0.42 18.83
N LYS A 178 -38.43 1.17 18.33
CA LYS A 178 -38.54 1.52 16.90
C LYS A 178 -37.55 2.63 16.50
N MET A 179 -37.43 3.68 17.31
CA MET A 179 -36.40 4.72 17.13
C MET A 179 -35.01 4.12 17.14
N LYS A 180 -34.72 3.28 18.13
CA LYS A 180 -33.44 2.58 18.28
C LYS A 180 -33.01 1.82 17.04
N THR A 181 -33.95 1.18 16.33
CA THR A 181 -33.66 0.43 15.10
C THR A 181 -33.36 1.36 13.93
N ALA A 182 -34.17 2.40 13.74
CA ALA A 182 -33.98 3.33 12.64
C ALA A 182 -32.76 4.23 12.84
N SER A 183 -32.49 4.67 14.07
CA SER A 183 -31.29 5.42 14.44
C SER A 183 -30.02 4.58 14.27
N ARG A 184 -30.05 3.29 14.62
CA ARG A 184 -28.93 2.36 14.34
C ARG A 184 -28.66 2.26 12.85
N LEU A 185 -29.71 2.17 12.04
CA LEU A 185 -29.58 2.07 10.59
C LEU A 185 -29.02 3.36 9.98
N GLU A 186 -29.52 4.54 10.37
CA GLU A 186 -28.98 5.83 9.91
C GLU A 186 -27.51 6.01 10.31
N THR A 187 -27.18 5.66 11.56
CA THR A 187 -25.81 5.70 12.08
C THR A 187 -24.88 4.84 11.22
N ASN A 188 -25.25 3.57 11.01
CA ASN A 188 -24.45 2.64 10.21
C ASN A 188 -24.29 3.11 8.77
N LEU A 189 -25.36 3.62 8.15
CA LEU A 189 -25.29 4.14 6.77
C LEU A 189 -24.35 5.33 6.66
N LYS A 190 -24.33 6.25 7.64
CA LYS A 190 -23.39 7.38 7.63
C LYS A 190 -21.94 6.96 7.85
N PHE A 191 -21.69 6.00 8.74
CA PHE A 191 -20.36 5.43 8.92
C PHE A 191 -19.85 4.78 7.63
N ILE A 192 -20.67 3.91 7.02
CA ILE A 192 -20.33 3.25 5.75
C ILE A 192 -20.12 4.30 4.64
N SER A 193 -21.00 5.30 4.52
CA SER A 193 -20.89 6.35 3.51
C SER A 193 -19.56 7.11 3.59
N LYS A 194 -19.13 7.48 4.81
CA LYS A 194 -17.82 8.11 4.98
C LYS A 194 -16.70 7.15 4.62
N GLN A 195 -16.70 5.93 5.12
CA GLN A 195 -15.59 5.00 4.87
C GLN A 195 -15.41 4.69 3.40
N VAL A 196 -16.53 4.56 2.67
CA VAL A 196 -16.49 4.42 1.22
C VAL A 196 -15.91 5.67 0.55
N LYS A 197 -16.22 6.88 1.05
CA LYS A 197 -15.61 8.14 0.58
C LYS A 197 -14.12 8.24 0.92
N ASP A 198 -13.73 7.94 2.16
CA ASP A 198 -12.34 7.99 2.63
C ASP A 198 -11.48 6.98 1.86
N LEU A 199 -12.00 5.76 1.64
CA LEU A 199 -11.34 4.76 0.80
C LEU A 199 -11.20 5.26 -0.65
N GLY A 200 -12.24 5.89 -1.20
CA GLY A 200 -12.18 6.57 -2.49
C GLY A 200 -11.06 7.63 -2.55
N THR A 201 -10.88 8.41 -1.48
CA THR A 201 -9.81 9.43 -1.43
C THR A 201 -8.40 8.86 -1.36
N GLU A 202 -8.22 7.64 -0.82
CA GLU A 202 -6.91 6.95 -0.76
C GLU A 202 -6.55 6.21 -2.07
N ILE A 203 -7.54 5.76 -2.84
CA ILE A 203 -7.31 5.04 -4.10
C ILE A 203 -6.63 5.94 -5.14
N GLY A 204 -7.04 7.20 -5.27
CA GLY A 204 -6.46 8.15 -6.24
C GLY A 204 -4.94 8.36 -6.07
N PRO A 205 -4.43 8.67 -4.86
CA PRO A 205 -3.01 8.69 -4.56
C PRO A 205 -2.29 7.36 -4.85
N ALA A 206 -2.89 6.22 -4.50
CA ALA A 206 -2.31 4.90 -4.77
C ALA A 206 -2.14 4.65 -6.29
N ILE A 207 -3.16 4.99 -7.09
CA ILE A 207 -3.09 4.94 -8.56
C ILE A 207 -1.94 5.80 -9.08
N LYS A 208 -1.77 7.03 -8.58
CA LYS A 208 -0.67 7.92 -9.00
C LYS A 208 0.71 7.33 -8.67
N THR A 209 0.85 6.69 -7.50
CA THR A 209 2.10 6.03 -7.11
C THR A 209 2.42 4.86 -8.03
N LEU A 210 1.43 4.01 -8.34
CA LEU A 210 1.61 2.90 -9.29
C LEU A 210 1.92 3.39 -10.71
N GLN A 211 1.32 4.48 -11.17
CA GLN A 211 1.64 5.09 -12.47
C GLN A 211 3.09 5.59 -12.54
N LYS A 212 3.60 6.20 -11.46
CA LYS A 212 5.02 6.58 -11.38
C LYS A 212 5.93 5.36 -11.46
N LEU A 213 5.58 4.29 -10.75
CA LEU A 213 6.32 3.04 -10.77
C LEU A 213 6.33 2.42 -12.19
N GLN A 214 5.18 2.40 -12.87
CA GLN A 214 5.07 1.96 -14.26
C GLN A 214 5.93 2.80 -15.21
N GLY A 215 5.96 4.13 -15.01
CA GLY A 215 6.83 5.04 -15.75
C GLY A 215 8.32 4.74 -15.56
N ALA A 216 8.74 4.44 -14.33
CA ALA A 216 10.12 4.05 -14.05
C ALA A 216 10.49 2.73 -14.76
N TRP A 217 9.62 1.71 -14.71
CA TRP A 217 9.82 0.47 -15.45
C TRP A 217 9.88 0.69 -16.96
N LYS A 218 9.06 1.59 -17.50
CA LYS A 218 9.06 1.91 -18.94
C LYS A 218 10.34 2.62 -19.38
N SER A 219 10.88 3.50 -18.54
CA SER A 219 12.17 4.15 -18.81
C SER A 219 13.28 3.11 -18.94
N MET A 220 13.38 2.17 -17.98
CA MET A 220 14.41 1.13 -18.02
C MET A 220 14.25 0.17 -19.20
N GLU A 221 13.01 -0.18 -19.58
CA GLU A 221 12.76 -0.98 -20.78
C GLU A 221 13.25 -0.27 -22.04
N THR A 222 13.04 1.06 -22.12
CA THR A 222 13.49 1.88 -23.24
C THR A 222 15.02 1.91 -23.32
N ASP A 223 15.69 2.12 -22.19
CA ASP A 223 17.16 2.15 -22.13
C ASP A 223 17.77 0.80 -22.50
N LEU A 224 17.22 -0.31 -21.99
CA LEU A 224 17.66 -1.66 -22.32
C LEU A 224 17.41 -2.02 -23.79
N SER A 225 16.27 -1.60 -24.35
CA SER A 225 15.96 -1.81 -25.76
C SER A 225 16.92 -1.03 -26.66
N ALA A 226 17.28 0.21 -26.28
CA ALA A 226 18.29 0.98 -26.99
C ALA A 226 19.68 0.32 -26.96
N ILE A 227 20.06 -0.29 -25.83
CA ILE A 227 21.29 -1.10 -25.74
C ILE A 227 21.22 -2.30 -26.69
N LYS A 228 20.09 -3.01 -26.71
CA LYS A 228 19.87 -4.15 -27.61
C LYS A 228 20.05 -3.75 -29.07
N ASP A 229 19.38 -2.68 -29.49
CA ASP A 229 19.44 -2.16 -30.85
C ASP A 229 20.87 -1.76 -31.25
N LEU A 230 21.60 -1.11 -30.35
CA LEU A 230 23.00 -0.72 -30.56
C LEU A 230 23.90 -1.95 -30.81
N ILE A 231 23.73 -3.00 -30.01
CA ILE A 231 24.50 -4.25 -30.16
C ILE A 231 24.07 -5.05 -31.39
N GLU A 232 22.81 -4.95 -31.81
CA GLU A 232 22.31 -5.66 -32.98
C GLU A 232 22.72 -5.00 -34.30
N PHE A 233 22.61 -3.68 -34.38
CA PHE A 233 22.65 -2.95 -35.65
C PHE A 233 23.81 -1.97 -35.80
N ASP A 234 24.49 -1.57 -34.71
CA ASP A 234 25.51 -0.52 -34.76
C ASP A 234 26.72 -0.83 -33.85
N THR A 235 27.30 -2.01 -34.07
CA THR A 235 28.42 -2.53 -33.27
C THR A 235 29.70 -1.69 -33.37
N ASP A 236 29.85 -0.88 -34.42
CA ASP A 236 31.04 -0.06 -34.64
C ASP A 236 31.07 1.19 -33.74
N ASN A 237 29.90 1.62 -33.24
CA ASN A 237 29.72 2.84 -32.46
C ASN A 237 29.33 2.59 -30.99
N ILE A 238 29.57 1.38 -30.48
CA ILE A 238 29.36 1.09 -29.05
C ILE A 238 30.26 2.01 -28.21
N PRO A 239 29.69 2.80 -27.28
CA PRO A 239 30.46 3.75 -26.47
C PRO A 239 31.31 3.02 -25.42
N PRO A 240 32.40 3.65 -24.95
CA PRO A 240 33.17 3.11 -23.83
C PRO A 240 32.35 3.13 -22.55
N MET A 241 32.62 2.19 -21.64
CA MET A 241 32.05 2.23 -20.29
C MET A 241 32.79 3.30 -19.46
N LEU A 242 32.12 4.44 -19.23
CA LEU A 242 32.67 5.54 -18.43
C LEU A 242 32.31 5.44 -16.93
N ILE A 243 31.55 4.42 -16.54
CA ILE A 243 31.08 4.22 -15.17
C ILE A 243 32.21 3.62 -14.32
N THR A 244 32.51 4.27 -13.21
CA THR A 244 33.53 3.83 -12.26
C THR A 244 33.03 2.68 -11.39
N ARG A 245 33.96 1.90 -10.81
CA ARG A 245 33.60 0.80 -9.90
C ARG A 245 32.70 1.23 -8.72
N PRO A 246 32.94 2.37 -8.04
CA PRO A 246 32.03 2.86 -7.01
C PRO A 246 30.61 3.11 -7.53
N GLN A 247 30.45 3.62 -8.75
CA GLN A 247 29.13 3.83 -9.34
C GLN A 247 28.42 2.51 -9.69
N LEU A 248 29.16 1.49 -10.16
CA LEU A 248 28.61 0.15 -10.36
C LEU A 248 28.14 -0.48 -9.04
N GLN A 249 28.91 -0.30 -7.97
CA GLN A 249 28.51 -0.77 -6.64
C GLN A 249 27.27 -0.03 -6.14
N GLY A 250 27.19 1.28 -6.35
CA GLY A 250 26.00 2.06 -6.01
C GLY A 250 24.71 1.54 -6.68
N ILE A 251 24.77 1.16 -7.96
CA ILE A 251 23.63 0.53 -8.66
C ILE A 251 23.20 -0.76 -7.95
N VAL A 252 24.16 -1.60 -7.54
CA VAL A 252 23.88 -2.86 -6.85
C VAL A 252 23.26 -2.60 -5.47
N ASP A 253 23.77 -1.61 -4.75
CA ASP A 253 23.31 -1.25 -3.41
C ASP A 253 21.86 -0.75 -3.44
N GLU A 254 21.51 0.13 -4.39
CA GLU A 254 20.13 0.62 -4.59
C GLU A 254 19.15 -0.53 -4.87
N TRP A 255 19.54 -1.50 -5.73
CA TRP A 255 18.70 -2.67 -5.99
C TRP A 255 18.57 -3.60 -4.78
N ASN A 256 19.61 -3.71 -3.96
CA ASN A 256 19.57 -4.49 -2.72
C ASN A 256 18.67 -3.80 -1.68
N GLU A 257 18.77 -2.49 -1.54
CA GLU A 257 17.90 -1.70 -0.64
C GLU A 257 16.43 -1.84 -1.05
N LEU A 258 16.12 -1.72 -2.34
CA LEU A 258 14.76 -1.94 -2.84
C LEU A 258 14.28 -3.36 -2.54
N LYS A 259 15.13 -4.37 -2.76
CA LYS A 259 14.80 -5.76 -2.47
C LYS A 259 14.50 -5.95 -0.98
N ASP A 260 15.35 -5.44 -0.10
CA ASP A 260 15.20 -5.60 1.34
C ASP A 260 13.92 -4.90 1.83
N TYR A 261 13.66 -3.69 1.32
CA TYR A 261 12.41 -2.97 1.59
C TYR A 261 11.17 -3.74 1.13
N ALA A 262 11.17 -4.22 -0.13
CA ALA A 262 10.04 -4.95 -0.71
C ALA A 262 9.82 -6.31 -0.05
N SER A 263 10.89 -7.07 0.24
CA SER A 263 10.81 -8.34 0.97
C SER A 263 10.27 -8.13 2.37
N ASN A 264 10.74 -7.12 3.09
CA ASN A 264 10.22 -6.80 4.41
C ASN A 264 8.75 -6.38 4.37
N TYR A 265 8.31 -5.66 3.33
CA TYR A 265 6.89 -5.40 3.13
C TYR A 265 6.12 -6.71 2.87
N ILE A 266 6.55 -7.56 1.94
CA ILE A 266 5.83 -8.80 1.59
C ILE A 266 5.72 -9.76 2.78
N GLU A 267 6.78 -9.91 3.56
CA GLU A 267 6.82 -10.83 4.71
C GLU A 267 5.93 -10.35 5.88
N ASN A 268 5.74 -9.04 6.01
CA ASN A 268 5.04 -8.45 7.17
C ASN A 268 3.72 -7.75 6.80
N ALA A 269 3.42 -7.58 5.52
CA ALA A 269 2.13 -7.09 5.05
C ALA A 269 1.09 -8.17 5.37
N TYR A 270 0.40 -7.99 6.49
CA TYR A 270 -0.65 -8.89 6.90
C TYR A 270 -1.85 -8.73 5.96
N ILE A 271 -2.16 -9.78 5.21
CA ILE A 271 -3.44 -9.92 4.54
C ILE A 271 -4.44 -10.31 5.63
N SER A 272 -5.30 -9.37 6.03
CA SER A 272 -6.35 -9.63 7.01
C SER A 272 -7.30 -10.72 6.50
N ASP A 273 -7.76 -11.57 7.41
CA ASP A 273 -8.96 -12.36 7.20
C ASP A 273 -10.16 -11.44 6.88
N GLU A 274 -11.17 -11.97 6.19
CA GLU A 274 -12.37 -11.23 5.82
C GLU A 274 -12.95 -10.45 7.02
N PRO A 275 -13.33 -9.17 6.84
CA PRO A 275 -13.93 -8.38 7.91
C PRO A 275 -15.21 -9.07 8.42
N LYS A 276 -15.27 -9.34 9.73
CA LYS A 276 -16.44 -9.96 10.35
C LYS A 276 -17.49 -8.89 10.63
N SER A 277 -18.76 -9.14 10.29
CA SER A 277 -19.84 -8.26 10.71
C SER A 277 -20.13 -8.47 12.20
N VAL A 278 -19.86 -7.47 13.05
CA VAL A 278 -20.20 -7.51 14.49
C VAL A 278 -21.15 -6.37 14.89
N SER A 279 -21.80 -6.52 16.03
CA SER A 279 -22.57 -5.47 16.71
C SER A 279 -21.66 -4.52 17.50
N ILE A 280 -22.20 -3.35 17.89
CA ILE A 280 -21.48 -2.38 18.74
C ILE A 280 -20.97 -3.00 20.05
N ALA A 281 -21.74 -3.92 20.63
CA ALA A 281 -21.37 -4.57 21.89
C ALA A 281 -20.21 -5.56 21.68
N GLU A 282 -20.26 -6.35 20.60
CA GLU A 282 -19.17 -7.25 20.20
C GLU A 282 -17.91 -6.46 19.84
N TYR A 283 -18.06 -5.30 19.18
CA TYR A 283 -16.92 -4.42 18.89
C TYR A 283 -16.27 -3.86 20.16
N ILE A 284 -17.07 -3.40 21.14
CA ILE A 284 -16.54 -2.95 22.44
C ILE A 284 -15.79 -4.09 23.14
N ALA A 285 -16.29 -5.33 23.05
CA ALA A 285 -15.61 -6.50 23.59
C ALA A 285 -14.29 -6.81 22.86
N GLU A 286 -14.23 -6.64 21.53
CA GLU A 286 -12.98 -6.77 20.77
C GLU A 286 -11.95 -5.68 21.16
N LEU A 287 -12.39 -4.43 21.36
CA LEU A 287 -11.52 -3.36 21.86
C LEU A 287 -10.98 -3.65 23.26
N GLU A 288 -11.75 -4.35 24.09
CA GLU A 288 -11.32 -4.78 25.41
C GLU A 288 -10.31 -5.94 25.33
N ASP A 289 -10.57 -6.93 24.48
CA ASP A 289 -9.63 -8.02 24.21
C ASP A 289 -8.31 -7.50 23.62
N ALA A 290 -8.38 -6.53 22.72
CA ALA A 290 -7.25 -5.80 22.18
C ALA A 290 -6.37 -5.17 23.28
N ILE A 291 -6.98 -4.47 24.23
CA ILE A 291 -6.27 -3.87 25.37
C ILE A 291 -5.61 -4.96 26.22
N MET A 292 -6.31 -6.07 26.50
CA MET A 292 -5.77 -7.17 27.28
C MET A 292 -4.58 -7.86 26.58
N ARG A 293 -4.64 -8.05 25.27
CA ARG A 293 -3.52 -8.61 24.48
C ARG A 293 -2.30 -7.70 24.55
N ILE A 294 -2.48 -6.39 24.38
CA ILE A 294 -1.43 -5.39 24.54
C ILE A 294 -0.79 -5.50 25.93
N GLU A 295 -1.60 -5.57 26.98
CA GLU A 295 -1.11 -5.71 28.36
C GLU A 295 -0.34 -7.02 28.62
N ALA A 296 -0.73 -8.10 27.98
CA ALA A 296 -0.02 -9.37 28.08
C ALA A 296 1.37 -9.28 27.41
N MET A 297 1.47 -8.59 26.27
CA MET A 297 2.76 -8.35 25.60
C MET A 297 3.68 -7.44 26.42
N GLU A 298 3.15 -6.40 27.07
CA GLU A 298 3.91 -5.52 27.98
C GLU A 298 4.52 -6.29 29.16
N LYS A 299 3.89 -7.39 29.60
CA LYS A 299 4.34 -8.22 30.74
C LYS A 299 5.28 -9.35 30.35
N GLY A 300 5.39 -9.66 29.06
CA GLY A 300 6.23 -10.74 28.51
C GLY A 300 7.59 -10.28 27.99
N GLN A 301 7.89 -8.98 28.06
CA GLN A 301 9.18 -8.36 27.81
C GLN A 301 9.92 -8.09 29.12
#